data_AF-A0A6P2Y5K7-F1
#
_entry.id   AF-A0A6P2Y5K7-F1
#
_cell.length_a   1.000
_cell.length_b   1.000
_cell.length_c   1.000
_cell.angle_alpha   90.00
_cell.angle_beta   90.00
_cell.angle_gamma   90.00
#
_symmetry.space_group_name_H-M   'P 1'
#
loop_
_entity.id
_entity.type
_entity.pdbx_description
1 polymer ?
#
loop_
_entity_poly.entity_id
_entity_poly.type
_entity_poly.pdbx_seq_one_letter_code
_entity_poly.pdbx_strand_id
1 'polypeptide(L)'
;MLTTGAATPASRRYTTIRVIAYHGILQNLTSLLQFVPLVLFVQHERSLNALSAWSWQFRALQCAMFVSALVGLVSHVALALHRRWGRTLALATWGVSCVVWVLLSTWVPVLVGLPFGIVGFALMYNRLGSDYLSLPQATSGSTVRRFVSFGLLAAASALYYWAISYAAAHAGAFAYMIPNIRPKSLLQAAAVALVLGTALAPRGRRSWSCGMSLMTAAIAMLGMLTAYVPIATPLVRYMPQEYQRSAIAIPWQPIMVYVVVTFCVALVLIRVTKPPKPSDWEQGANPDAPADSARRETTS
;
A
#
# COMPACT_ATOMS: atom_id res chain seq x y z
N MET A 1 -24.24 -32.38 25.56
CA MET A 1 -23.09 -31.47 25.80
C MET A 1 -22.41 -31.23 24.45
N LEU A 2 -22.79 -30.15 23.77
CA LEU A 2 -22.26 -29.77 22.46
C LEU A 2 -20.99 -28.95 22.67
N THR A 3 -19.83 -29.52 22.38
CA THR A 3 -18.58 -28.78 22.25
C THR A 3 -18.62 -27.97 20.96
N THR A 4 -19.12 -26.74 21.06
CA THR A 4 -18.94 -25.72 20.03
C THR A 4 -17.45 -25.50 19.82
N GLY A 5 -16.90 -26.10 18.77
CA GLY A 5 -15.54 -25.85 18.29
C GLY A 5 -15.40 -24.40 17.84
N ALA A 6 -15.03 -23.53 18.79
CA ALA A 6 -14.72 -22.13 18.56
C ALA A 6 -13.43 -22.02 17.73
N ALA A 7 -13.57 -21.94 16.41
CA ALA A 7 -12.47 -21.64 15.50
C ALA A 7 -11.97 -20.18 15.70
N THR A 8 -10.65 -20.00 15.66
CA THR A 8 -9.94 -18.90 16.32
C THR A 8 -10.08 -17.50 15.67
N PRO A 9 -10.12 -16.42 16.47
CA PRO A 9 -10.24 -15.01 16.04
C PRO A 9 -9.01 -14.42 15.32
N ALA A 10 -8.06 -15.24 14.87
CA ALA A 10 -6.70 -14.81 14.51
C ALA A 10 -6.60 -14.04 13.17
N SER A 11 -7.35 -14.40 12.13
CA SER A 11 -7.18 -13.79 10.79
C SER A 11 -7.72 -12.35 10.70
N ARG A 12 -8.81 -12.02 11.42
CA ARG A 12 -9.30 -10.64 11.54
C ARG A 12 -8.38 -9.78 12.41
N ARG A 13 -7.77 -10.35 13.47
CA ARG A 13 -6.93 -9.63 14.45
C ARG A 13 -5.71 -8.93 13.84
N TYR A 14 -5.17 -9.44 12.72
CA TYR A 14 -3.93 -8.92 12.12
C TYR A 14 -4.13 -8.16 10.79
N THR A 15 -5.38 -7.85 10.44
CA THR A 15 -5.73 -7.14 9.19
C THR A 15 -4.99 -5.80 9.11
N THR A 16 -4.97 -5.02 10.19
CA THR A 16 -4.33 -3.70 10.24
C THR A 16 -2.83 -3.76 9.91
N ILE A 17 -2.09 -4.72 10.47
CA ILE A 17 -0.63 -4.80 10.27
C ILE A 17 -0.30 -5.23 8.84
N ARG A 18 -1.10 -6.13 8.26
CA ARG A 18 -0.99 -6.52 6.85
C ARG A 18 -1.24 -5.35 5.92
N VAL A 19 -2.28 -4.56 6.20
CA VAL A 19 -2.58 -3.34 5.46
C VAL A 19 -1.40 -2.37 5.54
N ILE A 20 -0.84 -2.14 6.73
CA ILE A 20 0.35 -1.27 6.91
C ILE A 20 1.54 -1.78 6.09
N ALA A 21 1.81 -3.09 6.12
CA ALA A 21 2.90 -3.70 5.35
C ALA A 21 2.68 -3.52 3.83
N TYR A 22 1.50 -3.89 3.31
CA TYR A 22 1.22 -3.82 1.88
C TYR A 22 1.11 -2.39 1.37
N HIS A 23 0.55 -1.47 2.17
CA HIS A 23 0.54 -0.05 1.86
C HIS A 23 1.96 0.48 1.76
N GLY A 24 2.82 0.17 2.74
CA GLY A 24 4.21 0.57 2.74
C GLY A 24 4.98 0.04 1.52
N ILE A 25 4.78 -1.22 1.15
CA ILE A 25 5.37 -1.78 -0.09
C ILE A 25 4.91 -0.99 -1.31
N LEU A 26 3.59 -0.76 -1.44
CA LEU A 26 3.02 -0.06 -2.59
C LEU A 26 3.52 1.38 -2.70
N GLN A 27 3.54 2.11 -1.57
CA GLN A 27 3.99 3.49 -1.50
C GLN A 27 5.47 3.61 -1.89
N ASN A 28 6.34 2.79 -1.29
CA ASN A 28 7.78 2.83 -1.53
C ASN A 28 8.13 2.39 -2.95
N LEU A 29 7.50 1.32 -3.45
CA LEU A 29 7.68 0.88 -4.84
C LEU A 29 7.28 1.99 -5.82
N THR A 30 6.14 2.64 -5.57
CA THR A 30 5.70 3.74 -6.42
C THR A 30 6.61 4.96 -6.32
N SER A 31 7.13 5.27 -5.12
CA SER A 31 8.11 6.33 -4.93
C SER A 31 9.38 6.06 -5.72
N LEU A 32 9.87 4.81 -5.76
CA LEU A 32 11.03 4.42 -6.55
C LEU A 32 10.78 4.58 -8.06
N LEU A 33 9.57 4.22 -8.52
CA LEU A 33 9.21 4.43 -9.92
C LEU A 33 9.32 5.90 -10.33
N GLN A 34 9.03 6.86 -9.43
CA GLN A 34 9.15 8.29 -9.75
C GLN A 34 10.59 8.72 -10.12
N PHE A 35 11.60 7.94 -9.75
CA PHE A 35 12.99 8.17 -10.13
C PHE A 35 13.38 7.54 -11.48
N VAL A 36 12.53 6.70 -12.09
CA VAL A 36 12.80 6.09 -13.41
C VAL A 36 12.97 7.14 -14.51
N PRO A 37 12.10 8.17 -14.64
CA PRO A 37 12.34 9.25 -15.58
C PRO A 37 13.65 9.97 -15.31
N LEU A 38 14.05 10.18 -14.05
CA LEU A 38 15.34 10.78 -13.72
C LEU A 38 16.50 9.94 -14.27
N VAL A 39 16.46 8.62 -14.13
CA VAL A 39 17.46 7.71 -14.71
C VAL A 39 17.46 7.75 -16.23
N LEU A 40 16.27 7.72 -16.86
CA LEU A 40 16.13 7.81 -18.32
C LEU A 40 16.58 9.15 -18.88
N PHE A 41 16.31 10.24 -18.15
CA PHE A 41 16.77 11.58 -18.52
C PHE A 41 18.28 11.69 -18.37
N VAL A 42 18.89 11.25 -17.24
CA VAL A 42 20.34 11.25 -16.97
C VAL A 42 21.18 10.63 -18.08
N GLN A 43 20.63 9.65 -18.80
CA GLN A 43 21.30 8.99 -19.93
C GLN A 43 21.41 9.88 -21.19
N HIS A 44 20.82 11.07 -21.20
CA HIS A 44 20.88 12.04 -22.31
C HIS A 44 21.71 13.27 -21.92
N GLU A 45 22.70 13.69 -22.72
CA GLU A 45 23.61 14.81 -22.39
C GLU A 45 22.91 16.12 -21.98
N ARG A 46 21.69 16.38 -22.46
CA ARG A 46 20.87 17.55 -22.09
C ARG A 46 20.39 17.56 -20.62
N SER A 47 20.39 16.43 -19.94
CA SER A 47 19.87 16.31 -18.56
C SER A 47 20.91 16.60 -17.48
N LEU A 48 22.21 16.42 -17.76
CA LEU A 48 23.28 16.75 -16.81
C LEU A 48 23.26 18.25 -16.49
N ASN A 49 22.91 19.07 -17.48
CA ASN A 49 22.68 20.50 -17.31
C ASN A 49 21.40 20.83 -16.52
N ALA A 50 20.36 20.00 -16.61
CA ALA A 50 19.14 20.18 -15.81
C ALA A 50 19.33 19.78 -14.34
N LEU A 51 20.15 18.75 -14.07
CA LEU A 51 20.52 18.33 -12.72
C LEU A 51 21.54 19.28 -12.05
N SER A 52 22.45 19.85 -12.84
CA SER A 52 23.37 20.88 -12.34
C SER A 52 22.64 22.18 -12.01
N ALA A 53 21.52 22.47 -12.67
CA ALA A 53 20.64 23.62 -12.38
C ALA A 53 19.87 23.51 -11.05
N TRP A 54 19.78 22.32 -10.43
CA TRP A 54 19.16 22.17 -9.12
C TRP A 54 20.08 22.70 -8.01
N SER A 55 19.51 23.19 -6.91
CA SER A 55 20.30 23.47 -5.72
C SER A 55 20.88 22.18 -5.15
N TRP A 56 22.01 22.28 -4.45
CA TRP A 56 22.63 21.14 -3.79
C TRP A 56 21.70 20.52 -2.74
N GLN A 57 20.89 21.34 -2.05
CA GLN A 57 19.91 20.92 -1.05
C GLN A 57 18.83 20.05 -1.69
N PHE A 58 18.31 20.48 -2.85
CA PHE A 58 17.30 19.72 -3.58
C PHE A 58 17.87 18.39 -4.08
N ARG A 59 19.10 18.35 -4.60
CA ARG A 59 19.77 17.08 -4.96
C ARG A 59 19.94 16.14 -3.76
N ALA A 60 20.39 16.67 -2.62
CA ALA A 60 20.53 15.90 -1.39
C ALA A 60 19.18 15.34 -0.92
N LEU A 61 18.10 16.13 -1.02
CA LEU A 61 16.75 15.72 -0.68
C LEU A 61 16.24 14.59 -1.58
N GLN A 62 16.46 14.68 -2.89
CA GLN A 62 16.10 13.62 -3.85
C GLN A 62 16.86 12.31 -3.54
N CYS A 63 18.16 12.40 -3.25
CA CYS A 63 18.96 11.26 -2.85
C CYS A 63 18.43 10.64 -1.54
N ALA A 64 18.15 11.46 -0.53
CA ALA A 64 17.59 11.01 0.74
C ALA A 64 16.22 10.33 0.55
N MET A 65 15.35 10.87 -0.30
CA MET A 65 14.05 10.25 -0.62
C MET A 65 14.22 8.90 -1.33
N PHE A 66 15.13 8.80 -2.29
CA PHE A 66 15.42 7.54 -2.98
C PHE A 66 15.93 6.46 -2.01
N VAL A 67 16.92 6.78 -1.18
CA VAL A 67 17.45 5.87 -0.16
C VAL A 67 16.37 5.48 0.85
N SER A 68 15.58 6.44 1.33
CA SER A 68 14.48 6.18 2.26
C SER A 68 13.43 5.24 1.65
N ALA A 69 13.14 5.40 0.35
CA ALA A 69 12.20 4.52 -0.34
C ALA A 69 12.73 3.08 -0.48
N LEU A 70 14.02 2.89 -0.75
CA LEU A 70 14.65 1.57 -0.77
C LEU A 70 14.61 0.89 0.60
N VAL A 71 15.06 1.59 1.64
CA VAL A 71 15.10 1.04 3.00
C VAL A 71 13.68 0.80 3.52
N GLY A 72 12.75 1.71 3.24
CA GLY A 72 11.32 1.56 3.53
C GLY A 72 10.71 0.34 2.86
N LEU A 73 11.01 0.11 1.57
CA LEU A 73 10.56 -1.09 0.85
C LEU A 73 11.07 -2.36 1.53
N VAL A 74 12.37 -2.44 1.83
CA VAL A 74 12.98 -3.60 2.51
C VAL A 74 12.32 -3.83 3.87
N SER A 75 12.10 -2.78 4.65
CA SER A 75 11.44 -2.83 5.95
C SER A 75 10.01 -3.38 5.87
N HIS A 76 9.20 -2.89 4.92
CA HIS A 76 7.80 -3.35 4.79
C HIS A 76 7.69 -4.75 4.18
N VAL A 77 8.61 -5.15 3.30
CA VAL A 77 8.73 -6.54 2.85
C VAL A 77 9.09 -7.45 4.02
N ALA A 78 10.07 -7.06 4.85
CA ALA A 78 10.43 -7.80 6.05
C ALA A 78 9.23 -7.93 7.01
N LEU A 79 8.44 -6.86 7.18
CA LEU A 79 7.21 -6.86 7.97
C LEU A 79 6.14 -7.82 7.39
N ALA A 80 5.97 -7.83 6.06
CA ALA A 80 5.07 -8.76 5.37
C ALA A 80 5.51 -10.22 5.55
N LEU A 81 6.82 -10.47 5.64
CA LEU A 81 7.44 -11.76 5.93
C LEU A 81 7.51 -12.08 7.44
N HIS A 82 6.79 -11.34 8.29
CA HIS A 82 6.75 -11.51 9.75
C HIS A 82 8.11 -11.33 10.45
N ARG A 83 9.07 -10.62 9.86
CA ARG A 83 10.38 -10.34 10.47
C ARG A 83 10.30 -9.14 11.41
N ARG A 84 10.66 -9.35 12.68
CA ARG A 84 10.59 -8.32 13.74
C ARG A 84 11.43 -7.08 13.47
N TRP A 85 12.62 -7.26 12.90
CA TRP A 85 13.52 -6.15 12.58
C TRP A 85 12.93 -5.18 11.53
N GLY A 86 11.95 -5.63 10.73
CA GLY A 86 11.26 -4.78 9.77
C GLY A 86 10.60 -3.57 10.44
N ARG A 87 9.98 -3.75 11.62
CA ARG A 87 9.37 -2.63 12.39
C ARG A 87 10.41 -1.61 12.83
N THR A 88 11.51 -2.08 13.41
CA THR A 88 12.58 -1.23 13.90
C THR A 88 13.23 -0.46 12.76
N LEU A 89 13.44 -1.12 11.61
CA LEU A 89 13.98 -0.46 10.43
C LEU A 89 13.02 0.59 9.86
N ALA A 90 11.71 0.34 9.83
CA ALA A 90 10.72 1.34 9.40
C ALA A 90 10.77 2.59 10.30
N LEU A 91 10.78 2.38 11.62
CA LEU A 91 10.83 3.47 12.59
C LEU A 91 12.13 4.28 12.47
N ALA A 92 13.27 3.59 12.38
CA ALA A 92 14.57 4.22 12.21
C ALA A 92 14.65 5.01 10.90
N THR A 93 14.19 4.42 9.80
CA THR A 93 14.15 5.09 8.49
C THR A 93 13.30 6.35 8.57
N TRP A 94 12.08 6.24 9.09
CA TRP A 94 11.19 7.39 9.23
C TRP A 94 11.78 8.51 10.11
N GLY A 95 12.38 8.15 11.25
CA GLY A 95 13.04 9.12 12.13
C GLY A 95 14.21 9.83 11.45
N VAL A 96 15.09 9.07 10.78
CA VAL A 96 16.22 9.63 10.03
C VAL A 96 15.73 10.51 8.88
N SER A 97 14.72 10.08 8.12
CA SER A 97 14.14 10.89 7.05
C SER A 97 13.56 12.20 7.58
N CYS A 98 12.86 12.19 8.73
CA CYS A 98 12.36 13.41 9.35
C CYS A 98 13.49 14.38 9.71
N VAL A 99 14.55 13.89 10.35
CA VAL A 99 15.72 14.71 10.71
C VAL A 99 16.38 15.30 9.45
N VAL A 100 16.60 14.48 8.43
CA VAL A 100 17.22 14.91 7.16
C VAL A 100 16.35 15.96 6.47
N TRP A 101 15.02 15.77 6.42
CA TRP A 101 14.11 16.75 5.80
C TRP A 101 14.08 18.08 6.55
N VAL A 102 14.14 18.06 7.89
CA VAL A 102 14.27 19.28 8.70
C VAL A 102 15.60 19.99 8.43
N LEU A 103 16.71 19.25 8.39
CA LEU A 103 18.05 19.81 8.12
C LEU A 103 18.15 20.40 6.71
N LEU A 104 17.43 19.83 5.73
CA LEU A 104 17.34 20.33 4.36
C LEU A 104 16.25 21.41 4.19
N SER A 105 15.87 22.11 5.27
CA SER A 105 14.90 23.23 5.27
C SER A 105 13.50 22.87 4.73
N THR A 106 13.13 21.60 4.81
CA THR A 106 11.86 21.08 4.30
C THR A 106 11.02 20.54 5.47
N TRP A 107 10.71 21.39 6.44
CA TRP A 107 10.04 21.01 7.69
C TRP A 107 8.52 20.83 7.56
N VAL A 108 7.88 21.50 6.59
CA VAL A 108 6.42 21.46 6.41
C VAL A 108 5.90 20.04 6.12
N PRO A 109 6.49 19.24 5.19
CA PRO A 109 6.07 17.86 4.97
C PRO A 109 6.26 16.98 6.19
N VAL A 110 7.28 17.24 7.01
CA VAL A 110 7.51 16.52 8.27
C VAL A 110 6.34 16.74 9.21
N LEU A 111 5.94 17.99 9.46
CA LEU A 111 4.82 18.30 10.35
C LEU A 111 3.49 17.71 9.86
N VAL A 112 3.24 17.78 8.55
CA VAL A 112 2.01 17.23 7.97
C VAL A 112 1.97 15.69 8.05
N GLY A 113 3.12 15.04 7.84
CA GLY A 113 3.23 13.57 7.91
C GLY A 113 3.29 13.00 9.33
N LEU A 114 3.66 13.81 10.32
CA LEU A 114 3.93 13.37 11.69
C LEU A 114 2.75 12.67 12.37
N PRO A 115 1.51 13.19 12.33
CA PRO A 115 0.35 12.51 12.92
C PRO A 115 0.11 11.12 12.32
N PHE A 116 0.24 10.99 11.00
CA PHE A 116 0.04 9.72 10.30
C PHE A 116 1.15 8.71 10.63
N GLY A 117 2.40 9.18 10.70
CA GLY A 117 3.54 8.37 11.15
C GLY A 117 3.33 7.82 12.55
N ILE A 118 3.00 8.70 13.51
CA ILE A 118 2.75 8.30 14.90
C ILE A 118 1.62 7.26 14.99
N VAL A 119 0.50 7.48 14.32
CA VAL A 119 -0.62 6.53 14.33
C VAL A 119 -0.18 5.19 13.72
N GLY A 120 0.53 5.20 12.59
CA GLY A 120 1.06 3.99 11.96
C GLY A 120 1.98 3.20 12.89
N PHE A 121 2.92 3.87 13.55
CA PHE A 121 3.83 3.22 14.49
C PHE A 121 3.14 2.75 15.77
N ALA A 122 2.19 3.53 16.31
CA ALA A 122 1.38 3.10 17.44
C ALA A 122 0.62 1.81 17.13
N LEU A 123 0.04 1.71 15.92
CA LEU A 123 -0.63 0.49 15.46
C LEU A 123 0.35 -0.68 15.25
N MET A 124 1.54 -0.43 14.71
CA MET A 124 2.58 -1.45 14.55
C MET A 124 3.16 -1.95 15.87
N TYR A 125 3.26 -1.08 16.88
CA TYR A 125 3.84 -1.38 18.20
C TYR A 125 2.84 -1.82 19.26
N ASN A 126 1.54 -1.76 18.95
CA ASN A 126 0.52 -2.33 19.82
C ASN A 126 0.68 -3.86 19.98
N ARG A 127 0.05 -4.43 21.00
CA ARG A 127 0.04 -5.87 21.32
C ARG A 127 -0.28 -6.74 20.12
N LEU A 128 -1.25 -6.34 19.30
CA LEU A 128 -1.62 -7.03 18.05
C LEU A 128 -0.43 -7.13 17.06
N GLY A 129 0.40 -6.09 17.00
CA GLY A 129 1.62 -6.00 16.19
C GLY A 129 2.68 -7.00 16.64
N SER A 130 2.86 -7.14 17.95
CA SER A 130 3.80 -8.10 18.54
C SER A 130 3.32 -9.54 18.38
N ASP A 131 2.01 -9.78 18.60
CA ASP A 131 1.39 -11.09 18.42
C ASP A 131 1.52 -11.57 16.96
N TYR A 132 1.26 -10.70 15.98
CA TYR A 132 1.41 -11.02 14.56
C TYR A 132 2.83 -11.51 14.20
N LEU A 133 3.86 -10.88 14.75
CA LEU A 133 5.27 -11.21 14.48
C LEU A 133 5.80 -12.38 15.30
N SER A 134 5.00 -12.89 16.23
CA SER A 134 5.30 -14.11 16.97
C SER A 134 4.68 -15.35 16.33
N LEU A 135 3.74 -15.18 15.38
CA LEU A 135 3.14 -16.30 14.69
C LEU A 135 4.16 -16.97 13.76
N PRO A 136 4.29 -18.32 13.81
CA PRO A 136 5.01 -19.07 12.80
C PRO A 136 4.43 -18.75 11.42
N GLN A 137 5.30 -18.53 10.44
CA GLN A 137 4.86 -18.32 9.07
C GLN A 137 4.18 -19.61 8.60
N ALA A 138 2.84 -19.57 8.48
CA ALA A 138 2.10 -20.71 7.99
C ALA A 138 2.58 -21.02 6.57
N THR A 139 3.27 -22.15 6.41
CA THR A 139 3.67 -22.73 5.13
C THR A 139 2.43 -23.28 4.43
N SER A 140 1.53 -22.39 4.01
CA SER A 140 0.39 -22.80 3.20
C SER A 140 0.92 -23.19 1.82
N GLY A 141 0.62 -24.40 1.36
CA GLY A 141 0.87 -24.82 -0.01
C GLY A 141 0.44 -23.73 -1.00
N SER A 142 1.42 -23.21 -1.74
CA SER A 142 1.23 -22.13 -2.70
C SER A 142 0.66 -22.73 -3.98
N THR A 143 -0.66 -22.66 -4.14
CA THR A 143 -1.30 -22.96 -5.43
C THR A 143 -1.09 -21.77 -6.37
N VAL A 144 -0.74 -22.02 -7.65
CA VAL A 144 -0.61 -20.99 -8.70
C VAL A 144 -1.80 -20.01 -8.70
N ARG A 145 -3.02 -20.54 -8.53
CA ARG A 145 -4.25 -19.75 -8.39
C ARG A 145 -4.20 -18.68 -7.28
N ARG A 146 -3.62 -18.99 -6.13
CA ARG A 146 -3.49 -18.03 -5.01
C ARG A 146 -2.48 -16.94 -5.35
N PHE A 147 -1.38 -17.31 -6.01
CA PHE A 147 -0.38 -16.36 -6.47
C PHE A 147 -0.95 -15.40 -7.51
N VAL A 148 -1.66 -15.92 -8.52
CA VAL A 148 -2.32 -15.10 -9.55
C VAL A 148 -3.37 -14.17 -8.94
N SER A 149 -4.21 -14.68 -8.02
CA SER A 149 -5.20 -13.87 -7.31
C SER A 149 -4.54 -12.73 -6.52
N PHE A 150 -3.47 -13.03 -5.78
CA PHE A 150 -2.71 -12.01 -5.04
C PHE A 150 -2.08 -10.98 -5.97
N GLY A 151 -1.46 -11.42 -7.06
CA GLY A 151 -0.84 -10.55 -8.07
C GLY A 151 -1.85 -9.60 -8.70
N LEU A 152 -3.04 -10.10 -9.08
CA LEU A 152 -4.11 -9.28 -9.65
C LEU A 152 -4.67 -8.26 -8.64
N LEU A 153 -4.81 -8.63 -7.37
CA LEU A 153 -5.25 -7.72 -6.31
C LEU A 153 -4.19 -6.67 -5.98
N ALA A 154 -2.91 -7.04 -5.99
CA ALA A 154 -1.80 -6.10 -5.85
C ALA A 154 -1.77 -5.12 -7.03
N ALA A 155 -1.91 -5.62 -8.26
CA ALA A 155 -2.01 -4.81 -9.47
C ALA A 155 -3.22 -3.87 -9.43
N ALA A 156 -4.40 -4.35 -9.00
CA ALA A 156 -5.59 -3.51 -8.82
C ALA A 156 -5.32 -2.37 -7.84
N SER A 157 -4.66 -2.67 -6.71
CA SER A 157 -4.31 -1.65 -5.70
C SER A 157 -3.36 -0.60 -6.26
N ALA A 158 -2.34 -1.03 -7.01
CA ALA A 158 -1.39 -0.12 -7.66
C ALA A 158 -2.05 0.73 -8.74
N LEU A 159 -2.90 0.13 -9.59
CA LEU A 159 -3.60 0.86 -10.65
C LEU A 159 -4.59 1.88 -10.08
N TYR A 160 -5.33 1.54 -9.01
CA TYR A 160 -6.17 2.52 -8.31
C TYR A 160 -5.36 3.68 -7.75
N TYR A 161 -4.24 3.36 -7.09
CA TYR A 161 -3.34 4.36 -6.55
C TYR A 161 -2.81 5.30 -7.65
N TRP A 162 -2.25 4.74 -8.72
CA TRP A 162 -1.70 5.51 -9.84
C TRP A 162 -2.74 6.31 -10.61
N ALA A 163 -3.96 5.77 -10.79
CA ALA A 163 -5.03 6.50 -11.45
C ALA A 163 -5.37 7.80 -10.70
N ILE A 164 -5.45 7.72 -9.37
CA ILE A 164 -5.71 8.89 -8.52
C ILE A 164 -4.48 9.78 -8.42
N SER A 165 -3.25 9.24 -8.33
CA SER A 165 -2.03 10.06 -8.41
C SER A 165 -1.99 10.90 -9.68
N TYR A 166 -2.32 10.29 -10.82
CA TYR A 166 -2.33 10.96 -12.12
C TYR A 166 -3.45 11.99 -12.22
N ALA A 167 -4.66 11.68 -11.73
CA ALA A 167 -5.78 12.62 -11.69
C ALA A 167 -5.56 13.79 -10.70
N ALA A 168 -4.83 13.55 -9.61
CA ALA A 168 -4.53 14.55 -8.59
C ALA A 168 -3.51 15.57 -9.08
N ALA A 169 -2.39 15.10 -9.62
CA ALA A 169 -1.27 15.97 -9.88
C ALA A 169 -1.21 16.48 -11.33
N HIS A 170 -1.83 15.79 -12.31
CA HIS A 170 -1.74 16.02 -13.77
C HIS A 170 -0.31 16.24 -14.34
N ALA A 171 0.71 16.18 -13.49
CA ALA A 171 2.08 16.59 -13.72
C ALA A 171 2.99 15.82 -12.77
N GLY A 172 4.12 15.34 -13.31
CA GLY A 172 5.12 14.59 -12.56
C GLY A 172 5.63 13.37 -13.33
N ALA A 173 6.51 12.60 -12.69
CA ALA A 173 7.17 11.42 -13.27
C ALA A 173 6.19 10.42 -13.94
N PHE A 174 4.93 10.33 -13.50
CA PHE A 174 3.91 9.46 -14.12
C PHE A 174 3.42 9.94 -15.48
N ALA A 175 3.34 11.26 -15.71
CA ALA A 175 3.04 11.80 -17.03
C ALA A 175 4.17 11.48 -18.03
N TYR A 176 5.42 11.38 -17.56
CA TYR A 176 6.57 10.99 -18.38
C TYR A 176 6.67 9.47 -18.57
N MET A 177 6.36 8.67 -17.56
CA MET A 177 6.38 7.21 -17.68
C MET A 177 5.24 6.68 -18.56
N ILE A 178 4.10 7.37 -18.58
CA ILE A 178 2.90 6.90 -19.28
C ILE A 178 2.18 8.08 -19.97
N PRO A 179 2.77 8.65 -21.04
CA PRO A 179 2.31 9.91 -21.63
C PRO A 179 0.92 9.85 -22.28
N ASN A 180 0.43 8.66 -22.65
CA ASN A 180 -0.82 8.50 -23.42
C ASN A 180 -1.97 7.82 -22.67
N ILE A 181 -1.78 7.42 -21.40
CA ILE A 181 -2.84 6.70 -20.68
C ILE A 181 -3.68 7.69 -19.87
N ARG A 182 -4.99 7.65 -20.10
CA ARG A 182 -5.96 8.42 -19.34
C ARG A 182 -6.16 7.79 -17.95
N PRO A 183 -6.31 8.57 -16.87
CA PRO A 183 -6.55 8.03 -15.54
C PRO A 183 -7.80 7.14 -15.48
N LYS A 184 -8.82 7.44 -16.30
CA LYS A 184 -10.01 6.59 -16.48
C LYS A 184 -9.67 5.17 -16.96
N SER A 185 -8.72 5.02 -17.87
CA SER A 185 -8.30 3.71 -18.38
C SER A 185 -7.58 2.89 -17.30
N LEU A 186 -6.80 3.55 -16.43
CA LEU A 186 -6.19 2.91 -15.28
C LEU A 186 -7.24 2.45 -14.26
N LEU A 187 -8.29 3.25 -14.01
CA LEU A 187 -9.41 2.84 -13.15
C LEU A 187 -10.16 1.63 -13.72
N GLN A 188 -10.41 1.61 -15.02
CA GLN A 188 -11.06 0.47 -15.69
C GLN A 188 -10.21 -0.80 -15.56
N ALA A 189 -8.91 -0.70 -15.82
CA ALA A 189 -7.98 -1.81 -15.65
C ALA A 189 -7.91 -2.27 -14.18
N ALA A 190 -7.92 -1.33 -13.23
CA ALA A 190 -7.94 -1.62 -11.79
C ALA A 190 -9.21 -2.39 -11.40
N ALA A 191 -10.38 -1.98 -11.90
CA ALA A 191 -11.65 -2.65 -11.66
C ALA A 191 -11.66 -4.08 -12.23
N VAL A 192 -11.17 -4.26 -13.47
CA VAL A 192 -11.05 -5.59 -14.09
C VAL A 192 -10.10 -6.48 -13.29
N ALA A 193 -8.92 -5.98 -12.92
CA ALA A 193 -7.95 -6.72 -12.11
C ALA A 193 -8.52 -7.08 -10.73
N LEU A 194 -9.30 -6.18 -10.12
CA LEU A 194 -9.98 -6.44 -8.85
C LEU A 194 -11.02 -7.55 -9.00
N VAL A 195 -11.88 -7.49 -10.01
CA VAL A 195 -12.92 -8.50 -10.25
C VAL A 195 -12.29 -9.87 -10.55
N LEU A 196 -11.28 -9.93 -11.41
CA LEU A 196 -10.58 -11.18 -11.73
C LEU A 196 -9.83 -11.74 -10.51
N GLY A 197 -9.09 -10.88 -9.80
CA GLY A 197 -8.35 -11.25 -8.60
C GLY A 197 -9.26 -11.77 -7.49
N THR A 198 -10.42 -11.17 -7.31
CA THR A 198 -11.44 -11.62 -6.33
C THR A 198 -12.14 -12.90 -6.76
N ALA A 199 -12.44 -13.08 -8.05
CA ALA A 199 -13.01 -14.33 -8.56
C ALA A 199 -12.07 -15.52 -8.37
N LEU A 200 -10.77 -15.29 -8.63
CA LEU A 200 -9.72 -16.30 -8.46
C LEU A 200 -9.37 -16.57 -7.00
N ALA A 201 -9.69 -15.67 -6.07
CA ALA A 201 -9.48 -15.91 -4.64
C ALA A 201 -10.30 -17.13 -4.15
N PRO A 202 -9.82 -17.84 -3.10
CA PRO A 202 -10.56 -18.95 -2.49
C PRO A 202 -11.97 -18.51 -2.06
N ARG A 203 -12.99 -19.36 -2.27
CA ARG A 203 -14.42 -18.99 -2.10
C ARG A 203 -14.71 -18.34 -0.74
N GLY A 204 -14.13 -18.81 0.35
CA GLY A 204 -14.29 -18.24 1.70
C GLY A 204 -13.53 -16.95 1.99
N ARG A 205 -12.75 -16.42 1.02
CA ARG A 205 -11.85 -15.26 1.23
C ARG A 205 -12.02 -14.14 0.23
N ARG A 206 -12.87 -14.30 -0.78
CA ARG A 206 -12.97 -13.38 -1.92
C ARG A 206 -13.22 -11.94 -1.48
N SER A 207 -14.25 -11.73 -0.67
CA SER A 207 -14.60 -10.39 -0.17
C SER A 207 -13.57 -9.85 0.81
N TRP A 208 -12.92 -10.70 1.61
CA TRP A 208 -11.86 -10.27 2.53
C TRP A 208 -10.62 -9.81 1.75
N SER A 209 -10.18 -10.60 0.76
CA SER A 209 -9.08 -10.26 -0.13
C SER A 209 -9.37 -9.02 -0.97
N CYS A 210 -10.61 -8.86 -1.45
CA CYS A 210 -11.09 -7.64 -2.10
C CYS A 210 -10.95 -6.42 -1.18
N GLY A 211 -11.55 -6.52 0.02
CA GLY A 211 -11.53 -5.45 1.00
C GLY A 211 -10.12 -5.08 1.44
N MET A 212 -9.23 -6.06 1.60
CA MET A 212 -7.81 -5.83 1.88
C MET A 212 -7.10 -5.04 0.77
N SER A 213 -7.35 -5.39 -0.50
CA SER A 213 -6.79 -4.68 -1.65
C SER A 213 -7.31 -3.24 -1.70
N LEU A 214 -8.62 -3.03 -1.59
CA LEU A 214 -9.22 -1.69 -1.59
C LEU A 214 -8.76 -0.85 -0.39
N MET A 215 -8.64 -1.46 0.79
CA MET A 215 -8.13 -0.80 2.00
C MET A 215 -6.68 -0.35 1.81
N THR A 216 -5.84 -1.22 1.24
CA THR A 216 -4.44 -0.92 0.95
C THR A 216 -4.32 0.24 -0.05
N ALA A 217 -5.12 0.22 -1.11
CA ALA A 217 -5.20 1.31 -2.07
C ALA A 217 -5.69 2.61 -1.42
N ALA A 218 -6.75 2.56 -0.61
CA ALA A 218 -7.30 3.73 0.07
C ALA A 218 -6.28 4.41 0.99
N ILE A 219 -5.57 3.63 1.80
CA ILE A 219 -4.53 4.16 2.69
C ILE A 219 -3.33 4.69 1.91
N ALA A 220 -2.95 4.05 0.79
CA ALA A 220 -1.93 4.60 -0.10
C ALA A 220 -2.35 5.94 -0.69
N MET A 221 -3.59 6.04 -1.18
CA MET A 221 -4.14 7.30 -1.70
C MET A 221 -4.17 8.39 -0.62
N LEU A 222 -4.59 8.07 0.62
CA LEU A 222 -4.52 9.01 1.74
C LEU A 222 -3.09 9.46 2.03
N GLY A 223 -2.13 8.53 2.12
CA GLY A 223 -0.74 8.85 2.39
C GLY A 223 -0.13 9.77 1.32
N MET A 224 -0.46 9.53 0.05
CA MET A 224 -0.07 10.41 -1.05
C MET A 224 -0.72 11.78 -0.98
N LEU A 225 -2.03 11.86 -0.72
CA LEU A 225 -2.72 13.15 -0.58
C LEU A 225 -2.10 13.96 0.56
N THR A 226 -1.81 13.33 1.69
CA THR A 226 -1.05 13.94 2.79
C THR A 226 0.32 14.44 2.32
N ALA A 227 1.05 13.67 1.52
CA ALA A 227 2.35 14.08 0.97
C ALA A 227 2.23 15.28 0.01
N TYR A 228 1.08 15.48 -0.64
CA TYR A 228 0.83 16.62 -1.52
C TYR A 228 0.34 17.88 -0.80
N VAL A 229 -0.18 17.78 0.42
CA VAL A 229 -0.65 18.95 1.19
C VAL A 229 0.37 20.10 1.25
N PRO A 230 1.67 19.88 1.51
CA PRO A 230 2.66 20.97 1.57
C PRO A 230 2.82 21.75 0.25
N ILE A 231 2.61 21.11 -0.90
CA ILE A 231 2.87 21.70 -2.23
C ILE A 231 1.60 22.09 -2.99
N ALA A 232 0.44 21.58 -2.57
CA ALA A 232 -0.86 21.83 -3.21
C ALA A 232 -1.79 22.73 -2.37
N THR A 233 -1.25 23.39 -1.34
CA THR A 233 -1.97 24.33 -0.48
C THR A 233 -1.13 25.60 -0.26
N PRO A 234 -1.67 26.66 0.39
CA PRO A 234 -0.91 27.87 0.70
C PRO A 234 0.34 27.63 1.57
N LEU A 235 0.51 26.44 2.15
CA LEU A 235 1.71 26.05 2.89
C LEU A 235 2.98 26.07 2.02
N VAL A 236 2.84 25.97 0.69
CA VAL A 236 3.98 25.98 -0.25
C VAL A 236 4.84 27.25 -0.11
N ARG A 237 4.26 28.37 0.37
CA ARG A 237 5.00 29.62 0.64
C ARG A 237 6.13 29.47 1.67
N TYR A 238 6.08 28.43 2.49
CA TYR A 238 7.09 28.11 3.50
C TYR A 238 8.10 27.06 3.03
N MET A 239 7.98 26.59 1.79
CA MET A 239 8.88 25.60 1.18
C MET A 239 9.99 26.27 0.37
N PRO A 240 11.10 25.57 0.06
CA PRO A 240 12.13 26.05 -0.87
C PRO A 240 11.56 26.47 -2.24
N GLN A 241 12.23 27.40 -2.92
CA GLN A 241 11.73 28.00 -4.17
C GLN A 241 11.44 26.98 -5.28
N GLU A 242 12.17 25.87 -5.33
CA GLU A 242 11.97 24.78 -6.28
C GLU A 242 10.58 24.13 -6.14
N TYR A 243 10.09 24.02 -4.90
CA TYR A 243 8.74 23.53 -4.61
C TYR A 243 7.67 24.59 -4.88
N GLN A 244 7.97 25.86 -4.64
CA GLN A 244 7.05 26.98 -4.95
C GLN A 244 6.77 27.10 -6.45
N ARG A 245 7.79 26.93 -7.29
CA ARG A 245 7.64 26.90 -8.76
C ARG A 245 6.83 25.71 -9.25
N SER A 246 6.76 24.66 -8.44
CA SER A 246 6.09 23.40 -8.73
C SER A 246 4.78 23.26 -7.95
N ALA A 247 4.14 24.37 -7.57
CA ALA A 247 2.85 24.34 -6.90
C ALA A 247 1.79 23.70 -7.83
N ILE A 248 1.03 22.75 -7.30
CA ILE A 248 0.06 21.96 -8.09
C ILE A 248 -1.34 22.23 -7.56
N ALA A 249 -2.30 22.43 -8.47
CA ALA A 249 -3.71 22.52 -8.12
C ALA A 249 -4.34 21.12 -8.14
N ILE A 250 -4.72 20.61 -6.96
CA ILE A 250 -5.37 19.32 -6.81
C ILE A 250 -6.89 19.53 -6.66
N PRO A 251 -7.74 18.83 -7.42
CA PRO A 251 -9.18 18.84 -7.20
C PRO A 251 -9.54 18.00 -5.95
N TRP A 252 -9.31 18.56 -4.77
CA TRP A 252 -9.41 17.87 -3.48
C TRP A 252 -10.77 17.22 -3.22
N GLN A 253 -11.86 17.94 -3.48
CA GLN A 253 -13.24 17.47 -3.24
C GLN A 253 -13.55 16.11 -3.91
N PRO A 254 -13.50 15.97 -5.24
CA PRO A 254 -13.85 14.71 -5.89
C PRO A 254 -12.89 13.57 -5.53
N ILE A 255 -11.60 13.86 -5.31
CA ILE A 255 -10.62 12.85 -4.94
C ILE A 255 -10.87 12.35 -3.51
N MET A 256 -11.14 13.23 -2.56
CA MET A 256 -11.45 12.85 -1.18
C MET A 256 -12.73 12.02 -1.10
N VAL A 257 -13.78 12.39 -1.84
CA VAL A 257 -15.01 11.59 -1.93
C VAL A 257 -14.70 10.18 -2.42
N TYR A 258 -13.91 10.06 -3.49
CA TYR A 258 -13.52 8.76 -4.04
C TYR A 258 -12.75 7.89 -3.02
N VAL A 259 -11.77 8.49 -2.34
CA VAL A 259 -10.96 7.80 -1.33
C VAL A 259 -11.81 7.34 -0.15
N VAL A 260 -12.70 8.19 0.36
CA VAL A 260 -13.62 7.87 1.46
C VAL A 260 -14.57 6.74 1.06
N VAL A 261 -15.19 6.82 -0.12
CA VAL A 261 -16.08 5.76 -0.63
C VAL A 261 -15.33 4.43 -0.75
N THR A 262 -14.13 4.44 -1.32
CA THR A 262 -13.28 3.25 -1.44
C THR A 262 -12.96 2.65 -0.06
N PHE A 263 -12.62 3.50 0.91
CA PHE A 263 -12.34 3.09 2.29
C PHE A 263 -13.58 2.48 2.96
N CYS A 264 -14.75 3.10 2.82
CA CYS A 264 -16.02 2.59 3.36
C CYS A 264 -16.38 1.22 2.75
N VAL A 265 -16.28 1.07 1.43
CA VAL A 265 -16.53 -0.21 0.74
C VAL A 265 -15.55 -1.28 1.25
N ALA A 266 -14.27 -0.93 1.38
CA ALA A 266 -13.25 -1.83 1.91
C ALA A 266 -13.57 -2.28 3.34
N LEU A 267 -13.98 -1.35 4.22
CA LEU A 267 -14.39 -1.65 5.58
C LEU A 267 -15.58 -2.60 5.62
N VAL A 268 -16.62 -2.33 4.85
CA VAL A 268 -17.81 -3.20 4.78
C VAL A 268 -17.41 -4.61 4.34
N LEU A 269 -16.61 -4.73 3.28
CA LEU A 269 -16.16 -6.04 2.78
C LEU A 269 -15.36 -6.82 3.83
N ILE A 270 -14.44 -6.16 4.55
CA ILE A 270 -13.66 -6.80 5.62
C ILE A 270 -14.57 -7.20 6.80
N ARG A 271 -15.51 -6.34 7.19
CA ARG A 271 -16.39 -6.55 8.36
C ARG A 271 -17.46 -7.62 8.13
N VAL A 272 -17.99 -7.71 6.92
CA VAL A 272 -19.04 -8.69 6.56
C VAL A 272 -18.46 -10.11 6.42
N THR A 273 -17.16 -10.25 6.10
CA THR A 273 -16.54 -11.59 5.95
C THR A 273 -16.25 -12.31 7.25
N LYS A 274 -16.90 -13.47 7.50
CA LYS A 274 -16.50 -14.39 8.56
C LYS A 274 -15.03 -14.84 8.33
N PRO A 275 -14.19 -14.92 9.37
CA PRO A 275 -12.81 -15.37 9.20
C PRO A 275 -12.78 -16.80 8.61
N PRO A 276 -11.87 -17.10 7.66
CA PRO A 276 -11.80 -18.42 7.04
C PRO A 276 -11.59 -19.50 8.11
N LYS A 277 -12.38 -20.58 8.03
CA LYS A 277 -12.27 -21.70 8.96
C LYS A 277 -10.99 -22.51 8.66
N PRO A 278 -10.38 -23.17 9.66
CA PRO A 278 -9.26 -24.08 9.45
C PRO A 278 -9.52 -25.12 8.33
N SER A 279 -10.75 -25.65 8.28
CA SER A 279 -11.23 -26.60 7.25
C SER A 279 -11.21 -26.05 5.81
N ASP A 280 -11.29 -24.73 5.62
CA ASP A 280 -11.24 -24.11 4.28
C ASP A 280 -9.83 -24.20 3.66
N TRP A 281 -8.80 -24.43 4.49
CA TRP A 281 -7.45 -24.68 4.02
C TRP A 281 -7.27 -26.11 3.49
N GLU A 282 -7.95 -27.08 4.11
CA GLU A 282 -7.93 -28.49 3.75
C GLU A 282 -8.80 -28.76 2.51
N GLN A 283 -9.97 -28.14 2.41
CA GLN A 283 -10.81 -28.22 1.19
C GLN A 283 -10.19 -27.53 -0.03
N GLY A 284 -9.24 -26.61 0.17
CA GLY A 284 -8.45 -26.04 -0.92
C GLY A 284 -7.35 -26.97 -1.45
N ALA A 285 -7.06 -28.08 -0.77
CA ALA A 285 -6.05 -29.07 -1.16
C ALA A 285 -6.62 -30.22 -2.01
N ASN A 286 -7.95 -30.39 -2.05
CA ASN A 286 -8.59 -31.40 -2.89
C ASN A 286 -9.78 -30.78 -3.68
N PRO A 287 -9.53 -30.28 -4.91
CA PRO A 287 -10.57 -29.64 -5.72
C PRO A 287 -11.69 -30.60 -6.18
N ASP A 288 -11.48 -31.91 -6.02
CA ASP A 288 -12.38 -32.96 -6.53
C ASP A 288 -13.14 -33.71 -5.42
N ALA A 289 -13.08 -33.27 -4.17
CA ALA A 289 -13.86 -33.89 -3.11
C ALA A 289 -15.36 -33.57 -3.28
N PRO A 290 -16.24 -34.56 -3.54
CA PRO A 290 -17.67 -34.31 -3.67
C PRO A 290 -18.25 -33.81 -2.34
N ALA A 291 -19.22 -32.90 -2.42
CA ALA A 291 -19.83 -32.20 -1.29
C ALA A 291 -20.61 -33.10 -0.30
N ASP A 292 -20.66 -34.42 -0.54
CA ASP A 292 -21.53 -35.36 0.17
C ASP A 292 -20.82 -36.28 1.18
N SER A 293 -19.51 -36.17 1.39
CA SER A 293 -18.80 -37.09 2.31
C SER A 293 -19.03 -36.83 3.81
N ALA A 294 -19.80 -35.79 4.19
CA ALA A 294 -20.08 -35.48 5.60
C ALA A 294 -21.45 -35.99 6.10
N ARG A 295 -22.20 -36.78 5.30
CA ARG A 295 -23.56 -37.22 5.65
C ARG A 295 -23.79 -38.73 5.57
N ARG A 296 -22.89 -39.54 6.12
CA ARG A 296 -23.19 -40.93 6.47
C ARG A 296 -22.26 -41.41 7.58
N GLU A 297 -22.74 -41.31 8.81
CA GLU A 297 -22.42 -42.22 9.91
C GLU A 297 -23.34 -41.85 11.08
N THR A 298 -24.51 -42.47 11.12
CA THR A 298 -25.36 -42.65 12.31
C THR A 298 -26.49 -43.60 11.94
N THR A 299 -26.19 -44.89 11.88
CA THR A 299 -27.12 -46.00 12.17
C THR A 299 -26.31 -47.30 12.17
N SER A 300 -25.89 -47.73 13.35
CA SER A 300 -25.91 -49.12 13.84
C SER A 300 -25.47 -49.11 15.29
#